data_AF-A0A2B7GU94-F1
#
_entry.id   AF-A0A2B7GU94-F1
#
_cell.length_a   1.000
_cell.length_b   1.000
_cell.length_c   1.000
_cell.angle_alpha   90.00
_cell.angle_beta   90.00
_cell.angle_gamma   90.00
#
_symmetry.space_group_name_H-M   'P 1'
#
loop_
_entity.id
_entity.type
_entity.pdbx_description
1 polymer ?
#
loop_
_entity_poly.entity_id
_entity_poly.type
_entity_poly.pdbx_seq_one_letter_code
_entity_poly.pdbx_strand_id
1 'polypeptide(L)'
;MIDGKSVRRMLIGSDDERAVSPVIGVILMVAITVILAAVIAAFVLDMGQSQSAPTNAGVNVEENDNGNYDVTYTQGGDNVESIGCNNGGSTPDWNATSEVGGTIVCHPGSSVVASGGDGNTTIQSNLGS
;
A
#
# COMPACT_ATOMS: atom_id res chain seq x y z
N MET A 1 -61.80 -32.97 -31.36
CA MET A 1 -60.79 -32.22 -32.13
C MET A 1 -60.21 -31.18 -31.19
N ILE A 2 -58.91 -31.23 -30.92
CA ILE A 2 -58.24 -30.25 -30.04
C ILE A 2 -58.03 -28.97 -30.86
N ASP A 3 -58.55 -27.84 -30.38
CA ASP A 3 -58.42 -26.54 -31.04
C ASP A 3 -57.01 -25.98 -30.86
N GLY A 4 -56.26 -25.87 -31.96
CA GLY A 4 -54.87 -25.42 -31.97
C GLY A 4 -54.69 -23.96 -31.53
N LYS A 5 -55.77 -23.17 -31.50
CA LYS A 5 -55.75 -21.79 -31.01
C LYS A 5 -55.58 -21.72 -29.50
N SER A 6 -56.16 -22.67 -28.76
CA SER A 6 -56.06 -22.79 -27.31
C SER A 6 -54.65 -23.21 -26.86
N VAL A 7 -54.00 -24.10 -27.63
CA VAL A 7 -52.65 -24.60 -27.32
C VAL A 7 -51.57 -23.52 -27.53
N ARG A 8 -51.73 -22.64 -28.54
CA ARG A 8 -50.81 -21.50 -28.76
C ARG A 8 -50.79 -20.51 -27.60
N ARG A 9 -51.93 -20.25 -26.96
CA ARG A 9 -52.04 -19.30 -25.83
C ARG A 9 -51.47 -19.86 -24.52
N MET A 10 -51.22 -21.17 -24.46
CA MET A 10 -50.65 -21.84 -23.29
C MET A 10 -49.11 -21.98 -23.38
N LEU A 11 -48.57 -22.09 -24.59
CA LEU A 11 -47.11 -22.04 -24.85
C LEU A 11 -46.56 -20.61 -24.77
N ILE A 12 -47.43 -19.64 -25.05
CA ILE A 12 -47.13 -18.22 -24.97
C ILE A 12 -47.97 -17.63 -23.83
N GLY A 13 -47.44 -17.69 -22.59
CA GLY A 13 -47.99 -17.03 -21.40
C GLY A 13 -48.36 -15.55 -21.65
N SER A 14 -49.24 -15.02 -20.81
CA SER A 14 -49.92 -13.73 -21.02
C SER A 14 -48.95 -12.56 -21.20
N ASP A 15 -49.36 -11.49 -21.89
CA ASP A 15 -48.50 -10.35 -22.23
C ASP A 15 -47.90 -9.68 -20.97
N ASP A 16 -48.62 -9.73 -19.85
CA ASP A 16 -48.16 -9.24 -18.55
C ASP A 16 -46.97 -10.05 -18.00
N GLU A 17 -46.93 -11.37 -18.19
CA GLU A 17 -45.84 -12.23 -17.71
C GLU A 17 -44.57 -12.15 -18.58
N ARG A 18 -44.72 -11.77 -19.85
CA ARG A 18 -43.58 -11.52 -20.75
C ARG A 18 -42.84 -10.24 -20.40
N ALA A 19 -43.55 -9.22 -19.91
CA ALA A 19 -43.00 -7.90 -19.64
C ALA A 19 -42.05 -7.86 -18.43
N VAL A 20 -42.24 -8.75 -17.45
CA VAL A 20 -41.47 -8.70 -16.19
C VAL A 20 -40.14 -9.48 -16.27
N SER A 21 -40.00 -10.40 -17.23
CA SER A 21 -38.78 -11.24 -17.35
C SER A 21 -37.51 -10.52 -17.84
N PRO A 22 -37.54 -9.57 -18.80
CA PRO A 22 -36.33 -8.88 -19.27
C PRO A 22 -35.82 -7.85 -18.25
N VAL A 23 -36.75 -7.13 -17.62
CA VAL A 23 -36.44 -6.03 -16.71
C VAL A 23 -35.79 -6.56 -15.43
N ILE A 24 -36.30 -7.65 -14.88
CA ILE A 24 -35.70 -8.27 -13.70
C ILE A 24 -34.29 -8.80 -14.03
N GLY A 25 -34.08 -9.38 -15.22
CA GLY A 25 -32.76 -9.84 -15.66
C GLY A 25 -31.73 -8.71 -15.73
N VAL A 26 -32.13 -7.56 -16.29
CA VAL A 26 -31.27 -6.37 -16.37
C VAL A 26 -30.96 -5.81 -14.98
N ILE A 27 -31.96 -5.70 -14.10
CA ILE A 27 -31.74 -5.21 -12.74
C ILE A 27 -30.78 -6.13 -11.98
N LEU A 28 -30.95 -7.45 -12.06
CA LEU A 28 -30.08 -8.40 -11.37
C LEU A 28 -28.65 -8.39 -11.94
N MET A 29 -28.49 -8.30 -13.25
CA MET A 29 -27.17 -8.22 -13.90
C MET A 29 -26.43 -6.94 -13.52
N VAL A 30 -27.14 -5.80 -13.54
CA VAL A 30 -26.56 -4.51 -13.16
C VAL A 30 -26.25 -4.47 -11.67
N ALA A 31 -27.13 -4.99 -10.81
CA ALA A 31 -26.90 -4.98 -9.37
C ALA A 31 -25.60 -5.70 -8.96
N ILE A 32 -25.38 -6.91 -9.49
CA ILE A 32 -24.19 -7.69 -9.11
C ILE A 32 -22.91 -7.03 -9.63
N THR A 33 -22.91 -6.53 -10.87
CA THR A 33 -21.72 -5.89 -11.47
C THR A 33 -21.35 -4.60 -10.76
N VAL A 34 -22.32 -3.79 -10.33
CA VAL A 34 -22.08 -2.57 -9.55
C VAL A 34 -21.49 -2.90 -8.18
N ILE A 35 -22.00 -3.94 -7.50
CA ILE A 35 -21.45 -4.38 -6.19
C ILE A 35 -20.01 -4.85 -6.36
N LEU A 36 -19.73 -5.72 -7.33
CA LEU A 36 -18.38 -6.25 -7.56
C LEU A 36 -17.39 -5.14 -7.91
N ALA A 37 -17.77 -4.19 -8.76
CA ALA A 37 -16.92 -3.07 -9.12
C ALA A 37 -16.59 -2.17 -7.92
N ALA A 38 -17.59 -1.84 -7.09
CA ALA A 38 -17.40 -1.01 -5.90
C ALA A 38 -16.48 -1.69 -4.86
N VAL A 39 -16.67 -2.99 -4.64
CA VAL A 39 -15.86 -3.76 -3.68
C VAL A 39 -14.41 -3.85 -4.13
N ILE A 40 -14.16 -4.16 -5.41
CA ILE A 40 -12.79 -4.24 -5.93
C ILE A 40 -12.11 -2.86 -5.88
N ALA A 41 -12.83 -1.78 -6.20
CA ALA A 41 -12.28 -0.42 -6.09
C ALA A 41 -11.85 -0.09 -4.65
N ALA A 42 -12.63 -0.49 -3.65
CA ALA A 42 -12.26 -0.31 -2.24
C ALA A 42 -11.00 -1.11 -1.89
N PHE A 43 -10.90 -2.38 -2.29
CA PHE A 43 -9.71 -3.20 -2.06
C PHE A 43 -8.46 -2.65 -2.76
N VAL A 44 -8.59 -2.15 -3.98
CA VAL A 44 -7.47 -1.57 -4.74
C VAL A 44 -7.00 -0.26 -4.10
N LEU A 45 -7.92 0.58 -3.64
CA LEU A 45 -7.57 1.82 -2.94
C LEU A 45 -6.87 1.54 -1.61
N ASP A 46 -7.34 0.54 -0.86
CA ASP A 46 -6.75 0.10 0.41
C ASP A 46 -5.33 -0.49 0.24
N MET A 47 -5.11 -1.28 -0.82
CA MET A 47 -3.77 -1.78 -1.18
C MET A 47 -2.84 -0.66 -1.66
N GLY A 48 -3.37 0.36 -2.34
CA GLY A 48 -2.59 1.52 -2.80
C GLY A 48 -2.04 2.39 -1.67
N GLN A 49 -2.71 2.40 -0.51
CA GLN A 49 -2.22 3.10 0.69
C GLN A 49 -1.19 2.27 1.48
N SER A 50 -1.14 0.95 1.25
CA SER A 50 -0.31 0.03 2.05
C SER A 50 1.04 -0.29 1.40
N GLN A 51 1.35 0.30 0.26
CA GLN A 51 2.64 0.14 -0.40
C GLN A 51 3.39 1.47 -0.30
N SER A 52 3.75 1.87 0.92
CA SER A 52 4.86 2.80 1.12
C SER A 52 6.02 2.23 0.32
N ALA A 53 6.43 2.95 -0.73
CA ALA A 53 7.62 2.59 -1.48
C ALA A 53 8.73 2.34 -0.45
N PRO A 54 9.46 1.22 -0.53
CA PRO A 54 10.58 1.03 0.37
C PRO A 54 11.46 2.26 0.26
N THR A 55 11.62 2.96 1.38
CA THR A 55 12.45 4.15 1.51
C THR A 55 13.89 3.73 1.25
N ASN A 56 14.27 3.60 -0.01
CA ASN A 56 15.55 3.05 -0.46
C ASN A 56 16.63 4.15 -0.36
N ALA A 57 16.92 4.62 0.84
CA ALA A 57 18.13 5.39 1.10
C ALA A 57 19.31 4.42 1.21
N GLY A 58 20.35 4.65 0.41
CA GLY A 58 21.62 3.95 0.54
C GLY A 58 22.42 4.56 1.68
N VAL A 59 22.84 3.72 2.62
CA VAL A 59 23.72 4.10 3.72
C VAL A 59 24.89 3.12 3.77
N ASN A 60 26.07 3.65 4.05
CA ASN A 60 27.25 2.86 4.39
C ASN A 60 27.50 2.99 5.89
N VAL A 61 27.76 1.87 6.57
CA VAL A 61 28.03 1.84 8.02
C VAL A 61 29.40 1.24 8.25
N GLU A 62 30.29 2.00 8.87
CA GLU A 62 31.65 1.60 9.19
C GLU A 62 31.89 1.74 10.69
N GLU A 63 32.62 0.81 11.31
CA GLU A 63 33.01 0.92 12.71
C GLU A 63 34.22 1.86 12.83
N ASN A 64 34.14 2.82 13.75
CA ASN A 64 35.19 3.78 14.06
C ASN A 64 36.04 3.28 15.24
N ASP A 65 37.28 3.74 15.34
CA ASP A 65 38.28 3.33 16.35
C ASP A 65 37.82 3.54 17.81
N ASN A 66 36.80 4.36 18.02
CA ASN A 66 36.19 4.66 19.30
C ASN A 66 35.11 3.64 19.73
N GLY A 67 34.79 2.62 18.93
CA GLY A 67 33.70 1.67 19.17
C GLY A 67 32.31 2.22 18.83
N ASN A 68 32.27 3.31 18.05
CA ASN A 68 31.08 3.90 17.47
C ASN A 68 30.97 3.52 15.99
N TYR A 69 29.86 3.84 15.34
CA TYR A 69 29.63 3.56 13.92
C TYR A 69 29.47 4.86 13.12
N ASP A 70 30.31 5.04 12.11
CA ASP A 70 30.21 6.10 11.12
C ASP A 70 29.23 5.67 10.03
N VAL A 71 28.14 6.43 9.91
CA VAL A 71 27.03 6.16 9.01
C VAL A 71 27.05 7.24 7.94
N THR A 72 27.42 6.86 6.72
CA THR A 72 27.51 7.77 5.57
C THR A 72 26.29 7.61 4.67
N TYR A 73 25.62 8.72 4.37
CA TYR A 73 24.50 8.74 3.42
C TYR A 73 25.04 8.65 1.99
N THR A 74 24.93 7.49 1.34
CA THR A 74 25.57 7.25 0.03
C THR A 74 24.64 7.47 -1.16
N GLN A 75 23.34 7.26 -0.98
CA GLN A 75 22.37 7.40 -2.07
C GLN A 75 21.05 7.95 -1.56
N GLY A 76 20.61 9.06 -2.14
CA GLY A 76 19.29 9.65 -1.90
C GLY A 76 18.16 8.67 -2.24
N GLY A 77 17.19 8.54 -1.33
CA GLY A 77 15.97 7.77 -1.56
C GLY A 77 14.80 8.67 -1.96
N ASP A 78 13.89 8.15 -2.78
CA ASP A 78 12.61 8.83 -3.06
C ASP A 78 11.84 8.98 -1.74
N ASN A 79 11.54 10.23 -1.35
CA ASN A 79 10.89 10.60 -0.09
C ASN A 79 11.75 10.51 1.19
N VAL A 80 13.09 10.53 1.07
CA VAL A 80 14.00 10.68 2.23
C VAL A 80 14.40 12.13 2.40
N GLU A 81 14.01 12.74 3.53
CA GLU A 81 14.39 14.12 3.88
C GLU A 81 15.66 14.16 4.73
N SER A 82 15.88 13.17 5.59
CA SER A 82 17.09 13.04 6.40
C SER A 82 17.34 11.59 6.82
N ILE A 83 18.58 11.30 7.19
CA ILE A 83 18.96 10.05 7.83
C ILE A 83 19.53 10.37 9.19
N GLY A 84 19.09 9.64 10.21
CA GLY A 84 19.58 9.75 11.58
C GLY A 84 19.71 8.40 12.25
N CYS A 85 20.18 8.40 13.49
CA CYS A 85 20.26 7.20 14.30
C CYS A 85 19.23 7.23 15.42
N ASN A 86 18.60 6.09 15.67
CA ASN A 86 17.57 5.90 16.68
C ASN A 86 18.06 4.89 17.72
N ASN A 87 18.13 5.33 18.98
CA ASN A 87 18.49 4.51 20.15
C ASN A 87 17.26 3.94 20.89
N GLY A 88 16.16 3.67 20.18
CA GLY A 88 14.93 3.12 20.75
C GLY A 88 13.91 4.16 21.25
N GLY A 89 14.10 5.44 20.90
CA GLY A 89 13.12 6.51 21.13
C GLY A 89 12.20 6.71 19.92
N SER A 90 11.05 7.37 20.12
CA SER A 90 10.13 7.72 19.03
C SER A 90 10.62 8.87 18.15
N THR A 91 11.76 9.48 18.48
CA THR A 91 12.40 10.57 17.72
C THR A 91 13.84 10.18 17.40
N PRO A 92 14.33 10.37 16.16
CA PRO A 92 15.73 10.13 15.84
C PRO A 92 16.61 11.03 16.72
N ASP A 93 17.64 10.43 17.32
CA ASP A 93 18.62 11.16 18.12
C ASP A 93 19.41 12.10 17.20
N TRP A 94 19.82 13.22 17.79
CA TRP A 94 20.16 14.51 17.19
C TRP A 94 21.43 14.57 16.32
N ASN A 95 21.73 13.49 15.59
CA ASN A 95 22.76 13.45 14.56
C ASN A 95 22.10 12.96 13.28
N ALA A 96 21.48 13.89 12.54
CA ALA A 96 20.83 13.61 11.28
C ALA A 96 21.49 14.40 10.15
N THR A 97 21.64 13.77 9.00
CA THR A 97 22.11 14.41 7.76
C THR A 97 21.03 14.32 6.69
N SER A 98 20.76 15.44 6.02
CA SER A 98 19.91 15.50 4.82
C SER A 98 20.73 15.49 3.53
N GLU A 99 22.05 15.60 3.63
CA GLU A 99 22.94 15.72 2.49
C GLU A 99 23.52 14.35 2.12
N VAL A 100 23.37 13.97 0.85
CA VAL A 100 24.05 12.80 0.28
C VAL A 100 25.55 13.07 0.30
N GLY A 101 26.30 12.18 0.94
CA GLY A 101 27.72 12.30 1.24
C GLY A 101 28.02 12.74 2.68
N GLY A 102 27.00 13.13 3.46
CA GLY A 102 27.17 13.45 4.87
C GLY A 102 27.38 12.19 5.71
N THR A 103 28.26 12.29 6.70
CA THR A 103 28.54 11.23 7.67
C THR A 103 28.06 11.65 9.06
N ILE A 104 27.31 10.76 9.71
CA ILE A 104 26.85 10.91 11.10
C ILE A 104 27.46 9.79 11.95
N VAL A 105 27.69 10.04 13.23
CA VAL A 105 28.22 9.05 14.17
C VAL A 105 27.08 8.50 15.01
N CYS A 106 27.02 7.17 15.12
CA CYS A 106 26.00 6.42 15.81
C CYS A 106 26.61 5.52 16.89
N HIS A 107 25.86 5.25 17.94
CA HIS A 107 26.31 4.42 19.06
C HIS A 107 26.05 2.94 18.79
N PRO A 108 26.79 2.01 19.41
CA PRO A 108 26.43 0.60 19.36
C PRO A 108 25.01 0.38 19.93
N GLY A 109 24.22 -0.46 19.27
CA GLY A 109 22.80 -0.69 19.57
C GLY A 109 21.83 0.29 18.91
N SER A 110 22.34 1.32 18.21
CA SER A 110 21.49 2.21 17.40
C SER A 110 20.84 1.46 16.24
N SER A 111 19.76 2.03 15.70
CA SER A 111 19.24 1.71 14.37
C SER A 111 19.32 2.95 13.48
N VAL A 112 19.84 2.82 12.26
CA VAL A 112 19.81 3.89 11.26
C VAL A 112 18.39 3.99 10.70
N VAL A 113 17.83 5.20 10.75
CA VAL A 113 16.48 5.51 10.27
C VAL A 113 16.54 6.62 9.23
N ALA A 114 15.81 6.44 8.11
CA ALA A 114 15.44 7.53 7.23
C ALA A 114 14.18 8.19 7.77
N SER A 115 14.18 9.52 7.86
CA SER A 115 13.00 10.33 8.10
C SER A 115 12.55 10.96 6.79
N GLY A 116 11.26 10.84 6.49
CA GLY A 116 10.62 11.41 5.30
C GLY A 116 9.23 11.94 5.62
N GLY A 117 8.56 12.49 4.61
CA GLY A 117 7.23 13.09 4.74
C GLY A 117 6.13 12.13 5.24
N ASP A 118 6.35 10.83 5.08
CA ASP A 118 5.42 9.77 5.48
C ASP A 118 5.78 9.08 6.82
N GLY A 119 6.84 9.56 7.50
CA GLY A 119 7.34 9.03 8.77
C GLY A 119 8.75 8.43 8.70
N ASN A 120 9.17 7.80 9.79
CA ASN A 120 10.50 7.21 9.90
C ASN A 120 10.51 5.74 9.44
N THR A 121 11.46 5.40 8.58
CA THR A 121 11.74 4.02 8.12
C THR A 121 13.10 3.58 8.61
N THR A 122 13.21 2.40 9.22
CA THR A 122 14.51 1.83 9.64
C THR A 122 15.22 1.22 8.44
N ILE A 123 16.41 1.72 8.10
CA ILE A 123 17.27 1.21 7.01
C ILE A 123 18.14 0.06 7.52
N GLN A 124 18.71 0.22 8.72
CA GLN A 124 19.58 -0.77 9.35
C GLN A 124 19.33 -0.77 10.85
N SER A 125 19.14 -1.95 11.44
CA SER A 125 18.94 -2.11 12.87
C SER A 125 20.16 -2.75 13.54
N ASN A 126 20.30 -2.53 14.85
CA ASN A 126 21.30 -3.20 15.68
C ASN A 126 22.75 -3.03 15.16
N LEU A 127 23.22 -1.79 15.11
CA LEU A 127 24.62 -1.51 14.79
C LEU A 127 25.50 -2.06 15.91
N GLY A 128 26.31 -3.09 15.62
CA GLY A 128 27.30 -3.63 16.56
C GLY A 128 26.79 -4.55 17.65
N SER A 129 25.78 -5.38 17.36
CA SER A 129 25.42 -6.52 18.23
C SER A 129 26.50 -7.60 18.24
#